data_AF-A0AB39J8I4-F1
#
_entry.id   AF-A0AB39J8I4-F1
#
_cell.length_a   1.000
_cell.length_b   1.000
_cell.length_c   1.000
_cell.angle_alpha   90.00
_cell.angle_beta   90.00
_cell.angle_gamma   90.00
#
_symmetry.space_group_name_H-M   'P 1'
#
loop_
_entity.id
_entity.type
_entity.pdbx_description
1 polymer ?
#
loop_
_entity_poly.entity_id
_entity_poly.type
_entity_poly.pdbx_seq_one_letter_code
_entity_poly.pdbx_strand_id
1 'polypeptide(L)'
;MDFISNPWFVGIAGGIVSGVIVFFITTAISNKISKKDYYNSVKEVNFKVSKMLIMSISEGKIPNPQVVSALLSSLAKRNNILLKDINTVEETYNDLVTELFETNFIPVEKKQTLANELIDTKESLNQTIILDENKNINEDEKYLRYRSIRFKYLYILGVTVSAYMFLILTLLDAKKFSLPISSTDDYQILMIAFGTFTIVLSLLILITTKLTHDKRKELRKQNNKIDKNT
;
A
#
# COMPACT_ATOMS: atom_id res chain seq x y z
N MET A 1 39.06 -6.62 31.54
CA MET A 1 38.84 -5.92 30.25
C MET A 1 38.46 -6.94 29.16
N ASP A 2 37.87 -8.08 29.53
CA ASP A 2 37.85 -9.28 28.69
C ASP A 2 36.46 -9.64 28.15
N PHE A 3 35.44 -8.83 28.49
CA PHE A 3 34.08 -9.02 28.00
C PHE A 3 33.92 -8.57 26.54
N ILE A 4 34.60 -7.50 26.13
CA ILE A 4 34.50 -6.94 24.77
C ILE A 4 35.33 -7.77 23.76
N SER A 5 36.33 -8.51 24.22
CA SER A 5 37.14 -9.41 23.37
C SER A 5 36.59 -10.84 23.29
N ASN A 6 35.56 -11.18 24.08
CA ASN A 6 34.96 -12.50 24.07
C ASN A 6 34.19 -12.70 22.74
N PRO A 7 34.58 -13.68 21.89
CA PRO A 7 33.95 -13.92 20.58
C PRO A 7 32.44 -14.13 20.64
N TRP A 8 31.92 -14.75 21.71
CA TRP A 8 30.48 -14.94 21.92
C TRP A 8 29.77 -13.61 22.21
N PHE A 9 30.40 -12.73 23.00
CA PHE A 9 29.88 -11.38 23.26
C PHE A 9 29.95 -10.51 22.00
N VAL A 10 31.05 -10.55 21.24
CA VAL A 10 31.19 -9.82 19.97
C VAL A 10 30.20 -10.30 18.92
N GLY A 11 29.94 -11.61 18.85
CA GLY A 11 28.95 -12.19 17.95
C GLY A 11 27.52 -11.78 18.29
N ILE A 12 27.13 -11.84 19.57
CA ILE A 12 25.78 -11.45 20.00
C ILE A 12 25.60 -9.94 19.96
N ALA A 13 26.54 -9.17 20.53
CA ALA A 13 26.47 -7.71 20.53
C ALA A 13 26.56 -7.15 19.10
N GLY A 14 27.45 -7.70 18.25
CA GLY A 14 27.55 -7.32 16.84
C GLY A 14 26.31 -7.69 16.02
N GLY A 15 25.70 -8.86 16.28
CA GLY A 15 24.44 -9.28 15.67
C GLY A 15 23.26 -8.37 16.05
N ILE A 16 23.15 -8.03 17.34
CA ILE A 16 22.11 -7.10 17.83
C ILE A 16 22.32 -5.70 17.24
N VAL A 17 23.54 -5.17 17.31
CA VAL A 17 23.84 -3.82 16.80
C VAL A 17 23.64 -3.74 15.29
N SER A 18 24.10 -4.74 14.52
CA SER A 18 23.88 -4.78 13.06
C SER A 18 22.41 -4.94 12.70
N GLY A 19 21.67 -5.79 13.42
CA GLY A 19 20.22 -5.96 13.23
C GLY A 19 19.45 -4.67 13.48
N VAL A 20 19.79 -3.93 14.54
CA VAL A 20 19.19 -2.62 14.86
C VAL A 20 19.48 -1.61 13.76
N ILE A 21 20.74 -1.53 13.30
CA ILE A 21 21.13 -0.60 12.22
C ILE A 21 20.36 -0.91 10.93
N VAL A 22 20.32 -2.17 10.52
CA VAL A 22 19.58 -2.61 9.32
C VAL A 22 18.08 -2.30 9.48
N PHE A 23 17.49 -2.56 10.65
CA PHE A 23 16.09 -2.23 10.92
C PHE A 23 15.79 -0.74 10.70
N PHE A 24 16.64 0.16 11.21
CA PHE A 24 16.46 1.60 11.00
C PHE A 24 16.58 1.99 9.53
N ILE A 25 17.57 1.46 8.81
CA ILE A 25 17.78 1.75 7.38
C ILE A 25 16.62 1.23 6.54
N THR A 26 16.22 -0.04 6.72
CA THR A 26 15.11 -0.66 6.00
C THR A 26 13.82 0.10 6.28
N THR A 27 13.55 0.45 7.54
CA THR A 27 12.35 1.22 7.92
C THR A 27 12.35 2.61 7.28
N ALA A 28 13.48 3.32 7.26
CA ALA A 28 13.60 4.64 6.65
C ALA A 28 13.33 4.60 5.14
N ILE A 29 13.96 3.66 4.42
CA ILE A 29 13.77 3.49 2.98
C ILE A 29 12.32 3.11 2.67
N SER A 30 11.78 2.13 3.40
CA SER A 30 10.42 1.63 3.20
C SER A 30 9.37 2.72 3.46
N ASN A 31 9.57 3.53 4.50
CA ASN A 31 8.70 4.69 4.78
C ASN A 31 8.72 5.70 3.63
N LYS A 32 9.89 6.01 3.05
CA LYS A 32 10.02 6.92 1.92
C LYS A 32 9.31 6.40 0.66
N ILE A 33 9.47 5.11 0.35
CA ILE A 33 8.79 4.45 -0.77
C ILE A 33 7.28 4.49 -0.56
N SER A 34 6.81 4.14 0.65
CA SER A 34 5.38 4.12 0.96
C SER A 34 4.69 5.48 0.83
N LYS A 35 5.40 6.57 1.14
CA LYS A 35 4.90 7.93 0.94
C LYS A 35 4.78 8.23 -0.55
N LYS A 36 5.81 7.89 -1.34
CA LYS A 36 5.78 8.05 -2.80
C LYS A 36 4.64 7.27 -3.43
N ASP A 37 4.46 6.01 -3.04
CA ASP A 37 3.37 5.17 -3.55
C ASP A 37 2.00 5.75 -3.19
N TYR A 38 1.86 6.30 -1.99
CA TYR A 38 0.65 6.98 -1.57
C TYR A 38 0.34 8.20 -2.46
N TYR A 39 1.30 9.11 -2.65
CA TYR A 39 1.12 10.29 -3.50
C TYR A 39 0.83 9.92 -4.96
N ASN A 40 1.48 8.88 -5.48
CA ASN A 40 1.19 8.37 -6.82
C ASN A 40 -0.24 7.82 -6.91
N SER A 41 -0.70 7.11 -5.87
CA SER A 41 -2.06 6.60 -5.82
C SER A 41 -3.09 7.72 -5.79
N VAL A 42 -2.81 8.82 -5.06
CA VAL A 42 -3.67 10.03 -5.02
C VAL A 42 -3.80 10.60 -6.44
N LYS A 43 -2.67 10.84 -7.11
CA LYS A 43 -2.65 11.36 -8.48
C LYS A 43 -3.40 10.45 -9.46
N GLU A 44 -3.20 9.13 -9.36
CA GLU A 44 -3.89 8.16 -10.20
C GLU A 44 -5.40 8.21 -9.99
N VAL A 45 -5.87 8.33 -8.75
CA VAL A 45 -7.30 8.44 -8.46
C VAL A 45 -7.89 9.69 -9.08
N ASN A 46 -7.27 10.86 -8.88
CA ASN A 46 -7.76 12.12 -9.44
C ASN A 46 -7.80 12.05 -10.97
N PHE A 47 -6.72 11.59 -11.61
CA PHE A 47 -6.69 11.41 -13.07
C PHE A 47 -7.78 10.45 -13.56
N LYS A 48 -8.00 9.35 -12.84
CA LYS A 48 -9.02 8.36 -13.19
C LYS A 48 -10.44 8.89 -13.08
N VAL A 49 -10.72 9.73 -12.08
CA VAL A 49 -11.99 10.46 -11.93
C VAL A 49 -12.22 11.31 -13.18
N SER A 50 -11.26 12.19 -13.50
CA SER A 50 -11.38 13.11 -14.63
C SER A 50 -11.61 12.36 -15.93
N LYS A 51 -10.83 11.31 -16.20
CA LYS A 51 -10.97 10.49 -17.40
C LYS A 51 -12.34 9.79 -17.51
N MET A 52 -12.87 9.28 -16.40
CA MET A 52 -14.19 8.63 -16.37
C MET A 52 -15.31 9.63 -16.66
N LEU A 53 -15.23 10.81 -16.07
CA LEU A 53 -16.23 11.86 -16.24
C LEU A 53 -16.16 12.49 -17.64
N ILE A 54 -14.96 12.68 -18.20
CA ILE A 54 -14.80 13.15 -19.59
C ILE A 54 -15.45 12.19 -20.59
N MET A 55 -15.35 10.88 -20.35
CA MET A 55 -16.06 9.91 -21.19
C MET A 55 -17.58 10.16 -21.16
N SER A 56 -18.15 10.46 -19.98
CA SER A 56 -19.57 10.82 -19.85
C SER A 56 -19.91 12.18 -20.49
N ILE A 57 -19.03 13.18 -20.37
CA ILE A 57 -19.23 14.52 -20.94
C ILE A 57 -19.14 14.48 -22.47
N SER A 58 -18.33 13.59 -23.03
CA SER A 58 -18.26 13.38 -24.48
C SER A 58 -19.58 12.88 -25.09
N GLU A 59 -20.44 12.26 -24.28
CA GLU A 59 -21.80 11.86 -24.63
C GLU A 59 -22.83 13.00 -24.40
N GLY A 60 -22.38 14.19 -24.01
CA GLY A 60 -23.21 15.38 -23.79
C GLY A 60 -23.89 15.45 -22.42
N LYS A 61 -23.44 14.67 -21.43
CA LYS A 61 -24.01 14.68 -20.08
C LYS A 61 -23.03 15.27 -19.08
N ILE A 62 -23.37 16.45 -18.55
CA ILE A 62 -22.62 17.07 -17.45
C ILE A 62 -22.92 16.32 -16.14
N PRO A 63 -21.90 15.80 -15.44
CA PRO A 63 -22.09 15.07 -14.20
C PRO A 63 -22.56 16.01 -13.09
N ASN A 64 -23.56 15.56 -12.31
CA ASN A 64 -24.04 16.25 -11.12
C ASN A 64 -22.94 16.26 -10.04
N PRO A 65 -22.72 17.39 -9.32
CA PRO A 65 -21.76 17.47 -8.22
C PRO A 65 -21.84 16.35 -7.18
N GLN A 66 -23.06 15.89 -6.87
CA GLN A 66 -23.28 14.77 -5.95
C GLN A 66 -22.68 13.47 -6.49
N VAL A 67 -22.80 13.23 -7.80
CA VAL A 67 -22.21 12.06 -8.47
C VAL A 67 -20.69 12.15 -8.44
N VAL A 68 -20.12 13.36 -8.66
CA VAL A 68 -18.67 13.59 -8.56
C VAL A 68 -18.17 13.30 -7.14
N SER A 69 -18.85 13.81 -6.11
CA SER A 69 -18.50 13.56 -4.70
C SER A 69 -18.56 12.07 -4.32
N ALA A 70 -19.60 11.36 -4.79
CA ALA A 70 -19.76 9.93 -4.55
C ALA A 70 -18.68 9.11 -5.27
N LEU A 71 -18.30 9.52 -6.48
CA LEU A 71 -17.24 8.88 -7.26
C LEU A 71 -15.87 9.05 -6.60
N LEU A 72 -15.55 10.28 -6.16
CA LEU A 72 -14.34 10.61 -5.41
C LEU A 72 -14.23 9.77 -4.13
N SER A 73 -15.31 9.73 -3.33
CA SER A 73 -15.36 8.93 -2.09
C SER A 73 -15.21 7.43 -2.33
N SER A 74 -15.93 6.89 -3.33
CA SER A 74 -15.84 5.48 -3.72
C SER A 74 -14.44 5.09 -4.20
N LEU A 75 -13.78 5.98 -4.96
CA LEU A 75 -12.42 5.76 -5.46
C LEU A 75 -11.36 5.88 -4.37
N ALA A 76 -11.46 6.86 -3.48
CA ALA A 76 -10.61 6.97 -2.30
C ALA A 76 -10.68 5.69 -1.47
N LYS A 77 -11.91 5.23 -1.17
CA LYS A 77 -12.15 3.98 -0.44
C LYS A 77 -11.58 2.76 -1.14
N ARG A 78 -11.73 2.66 -2.47
CA ARG A 78 -11.23 1.53 -3.25
C ARG A 78 -9.70 1.44 -3.24
N ASN A 79 -9.02 2.60 -3.23
CA ASN A 79 -7.57 2.71 -3.30
C ASN A 79 -6.89 2.91 -1.93
N ASN A 80 -7.65 3.00 -0.83
CA ASN A 80 -7.17 3.23 0.54
C ASN A 80 -6.44 4.58 0.71
N ILE A 81 -7.06 5.64 0.19
CA ILE A 81 -6.57 7.01 0.25
C ILE A 81 -7.53 7.81 1.11
N LEU A 82 -7.02 8.81 1.83
CA LEU A 82 -7.86 9.72 2.63
C LEU A 82 -8.61 10.68 1.71
N LEU A 83 -9.89 10.92 2.00
CA LEU A 83 -10.73 11.79 1.19
C LEU A 83 -10.20 13.23 1.14
N LYS A 84 -9.59 13.69 2.23
CA LYS A 84 -8.98 15.02 2.32
C LYS A 84 -7.74 15.22 1.44
N ASP A 85 -7.11 14.12 1.00
CA ASP A 85 -5.89 14.18 0.20
C ASP A 85 -6.18 14.08 -1.30
N ILE A 86 -7.40 13.74 -1.69
CA ILE A 86 -7.85 13.75 -3.09
C ILE A 86 -8.48 15.10 -3.45
N ASN A 87 -8.68 15.34 -4.75
CA ASN A 87 -9.26 16.60 -5.21
C ASN A 87 -10.65 16.82 -4.61
N THR A 88 -10.96 18.07 -4.31
CA THR A 88 -12.32 18.50 -4.02
C THR A 88 -13.21 18.41 -5.27
N VAL A 89 -14.52 18.51 -5.09
CA VAL A 89 -15.46 18.56 -6.21
C VAL A 89 -15.12 19.74 -7.12
N GLU A 90 -14.81 20.91 -6.57
CA GLU A 90 -14.43 22.10 -7.34
C GLU A 90 -13.15 21.87 -8.16
N GLU A 91 -12.09 21.38 -7.52
CA GLU A 91 -10.83 21.06 -8.19
C GLU A 91 -11.04 20.03 -9.31
N THR A 92 -11.93 19.06 -9.10
CA THR A 92 -12.28 18.08 -10.11
C THR A 92 -12.93 18.75 -11.32
N TYR A 93 -13.85 19.71 -11.15
CA TYR A 93 -14.41 20.45 -12.29
C TYR A 93 -13.34 21.24 -13.06
N ASN A 94 -12.35 21.83 -12.37
CA ASN A 94 -11.23 22.51 -13.05
C ASN A 94 -10.37 21.52 -13.85
N ASP A 95 -10.09 20.35 -13.29
CA ASP A 95 -9.37 19.28 -13.99
C ASP A 95 -10.15 18.77 -15.20
N LEU A 96 -11.48 18.70 -15.12
CA LEU A 96 -12.34 18.33 -16.27
C LEU A 96 -12.23 19.34 -17.41
N VAL A 97 -12.23 20.65 -17.11
CA VAL A 97 -12.03 21.66 -18.15
C VAL A 97 -10.68 21.43 -18.84
N THR A 98 -9.61 21.19 -18.08
CA THR A 98 -8.29 20.92 -18.64
C THR A 98 -8.28 19.66 -19.51
N GLU A 99 -8.77 18.53 -19.00
CA GLU A 99 -8.83 17.26 -19.71
C GLU A 99 -9.73 17.33 -20.96
N LEU A 100 -10.80 18.12 -20.94
CA LEU A 100 -11.69 18.35 -22.09
C LEU A 100 -10.91 18.99 -23.26
N PHE A 101 -10.05 19.97 -22.97
CA PHE A 101 -9.24 20.61 -23.99
C PHE A 101 -8.11 19.70 -24.50
N GLU A 102 -7.52 18.87 -23.65
CA GLU A 102 -6.52 17.86 -24.03
C GLU A 102 -7.11 16.70 -24.87
N THR A 103 -8.41 16.45 -24.75
CA THR A 103 -9.07 15.35 -25.45
C THR A 103 -9.24 15.62 -26.95
N ASN A 104 -8.72 14.76 -27.81
CA ASN A 104 -8.79 14.93 -29.28
C ASN A 104 -10.14 14.53 -29.91
N PHE A 105 -11.03 13.88 -29.16
CA PHE A 105 -12.26 13.27 -29.71
C PHE A 105 -13.48 14.20 -29.75
N ILE A 106 -13.38 15.43 -29.20
CA ILE A 106 -14.48 16.40 -29.15
C ILE A 106 -14.16 17.57 -30.08
N PRO A 107 -15.05 17.93 -31.02
CA PRO A 107 -14.86 19.10 -31.89
C PRO A 107 -14.64 20.38 -31.09
N VAL A 108 -13.78 21.27 -31.57
CA VAL A 108 -13.39 22.50 -30.86
C VAL A 108 -14.60 23.38 -30.55
N GLU A 109 -15.58 23.48 -31.44
CA GLU A 109 -16.79 24.27 -31.18
C GLU A 109 -17.60 23.71 -29.99
N LYS A 110 -17.67 22.38 -29.86
CA LYS A 110 -18.38 21.73 -28.75
C LYS A 110 -17.62 21.81 -27.42
N LYS A 111 -16.29 21.86 -27.46
CA LYS A 111 -15.46 21.99 -26.25
C LYS A 111 -15.78 23.28 -25.50
N GLN A 112 -15.99 24.38 -26.21
CA GLN A 112 -16.30 25.67 -25.57
C GLN A 112 -17.67 25.65 -24.87
N THR A 113 -18.71 25.11 -25.52
CA THR A 113 -20.04 25.00 -24.90
C THR A 113 -20.00 24.14 -23.64
N LEU A 114 -19.37 22.96 -23.72
CA LEU A 114 -19.26 22.04 -22.58
C LEU A 114 -18.40 22.62 -21.44
N ALA A 115 -17.34 23.35 -21.77
CA ALA A 115 -16.52 24.03 -20.76
C ALA A 115 -17.32 25.09 -20.00
N ASN A 116 -18.14 25.87 -20.69
CA ASN A 116 -19.00 26.87 -20.06
C ASN A 116 -20.05 26.21 -19.14
N GLU A 117 -20.70 25.12 -19.58
CA GLU A 117 -21.66 24.38 -18.75
C GLU A 117 -21.01 23.79 -17.48
N LEU A 118 -19.76 23.33 -17.56
CA LEU A 118 -18.99 22.86 -16.39
C LEU A 118 -18.68 24.01 -15.42
N ILE A 119 -18.33 25.19 -15.94
CA ILE A 119 -18.06 26.38 -15.14
C ILE A 119 -19.32 26.89 -14.45
N ASP A 120 -20.46 26.95 -15.16
CA ASP A 120 -21.75 27.38 -14.60
C ASP A 120 -22.20 26.43 -13.47
N THR A 121 -22.02 25.12 -13.68
CA THR A 121 -22.30 24.11 -12.65
C THR A 121 -21.40 24.31 -11.43
N LYS A 122 -20.14 24.68 -11.65
CA LYS A 122 -19.19 24.98 -10.57
C LYS A 122 -19.60 26.21 -9.76
N GLU A 123 -20.00 27.29 -10.42
CA GLU A 123 -20.40 28.52 -9.73
C GLU A 123 -21.65 28.33 -8.85
N SER A 124 -22.58 27.46 -9.28
CA SER A 124 -23.76 27.10 -8.48
C SER A 124 -23.42 26.36 -7.17
N LEU A 125 -22.26 25.71 -7.08
CA LEU A 125 -21.80 25.01 -5.87
C LEU A 125 -21.29 25.97 -4.79
N ASN A 126 -20.62 27.07 -5.18
CA ASN A 126 -20.04 28.01 -4.23
C ASN A 126 -21.08 28.74 -3.36
N GLN A 127 -22.35 28.75 -3.76
CA GLN A 127 -23.44 29.24 -2.91
C GLN A 127 -23.92 28.24 -1.85
N THR A 128 -23.58 26.95 -1.95
CA THR A 128 -24.15 25.88 -1.12
C THR A 128 -23.14 25.28 -0.11
N ILE A 129 -21.83 25.47 -0.33
CA ILE A 129 -20.74 24.78 0.39
C ILE A 129 -20.54 25.25 1.87
N ILE A 130 -21.15 26.36 2.31
CA ILE A 130 -20.93 26.91 3.67
C ILE A 130 -21.47 26.00 4.81
N LEU A 131 -22.22 24.93 4.52
CA LEU A 131 -22.96 24.17 5.55
C LEU A 131 -22.43 22.78 5.94
N ASP A 132 -21.45 22.20 5.25
CA ASP A 132 -21.14 20.76 5.39
C ASP A 132 -19.72 20.40 5.87
N GLU A 133 -19.01 21.31 6.53
CA GLU A 133 -17.61 21.07 6.94
C GLU A 133 -17.43 20.15 8.17
N ASN A 134 -18.50 19.60 8.76
CA ASN A 134 -18.44 18.99 10.11
C ASN A 134 -18.59 17.46 10.19
N LYS A 135 -18.45 16.72 9.09
CA LYS A 135 -18.50 15.25 9.11
C LYS A 135 -17.37 14.64 8.27
N ASN A 136 -16.24 14.26 8.91
CA ASN A 136 -15.46 13.06 8.53
C ASN A 136 -14.15 12.80 9.29
N ILE A 137 -13.90 13.44 10.45
CA ILE A 137 -12.61 13.26 11.15
C ILE A 137 -12.44 11.82 11.72
N ASN A 138 -13.53 11.09 11.97
CA ASN A 138 -13.48 9.77 12.60
C ASN A 138 -13.23 8.58 11.65
N GLU A 139 -13.33 8.74 10.32
CA GLU A 139 -13.07 7.63 9.40
C GLU A 139 -11.57 7.43 9.12
N ASP A 140 -10.77 8.50 9.21
CA ASP A 140 -9.33 8.52 8.90
C ASP A 140 -8.49 7.51 9.71
N GLU A 141 -8.83 7.27 10.98
CA GLU A 141 -8.09 6.33 11.85
C GLU A 141 -8.20 4.87 11.41
N LYS A 142 -9.29 4.48 10.74
CA LYS A 142 -9.52 3.08 10.34
C LYS A 142 -8.66 2.67 9.13
N TYR A 143 -8.23 3.63 8.32
CA TYR A 143 -7.52 3.38 7.05
C TYR A 143 -6.01 3.19 7.21
N LEU A 144 -5.39 3.81 8.23
CA LEU A 144 -3.96 3.62 8.55
C LEU A 144 -3.62 2.18 8.97
N ARG A 145 -4.61 1.41 9.44
CA ARG A 145 -4.44 0.02 9.89
C ARG A 145 -4.14 -0.96 8.74
N TYR A 146 -4.50 -0.63 7.50
CA TYR A 146 -4.34 -1.54 6.36
C TYR A 146 -2.96 -1.45 5.70
N ARG A 147 -2.31 -0.28 5.74
CA ARG A 147 -0.93 -0.10 5.28
C ARG A 147 0.05 -0.95 6.09
N SER A 148 -0.20 -1.07 7.41
CA SER A 148 0.63 -1.85 8.36
C SER A 148 0.81 -3.33 7.99
N ILE A 149 -0.12 -3.93 7.25
CA ILE A 149 -0.12 -5.37 6.96
C ILE A 149 1.05 -5.77 6.04
N ARG A 150 1.38 -4.98 5.00
CA ARG A 150 2.49 -5.30 4.08
C ARG A 150 3.87 -5.19 4.76
N PHE A 151 4.02 -4.23 5.68
CA PHE A 151 5.27 -4.03 6.41
C PHE A 151 5.52 -5.12 7.46
N LYS A 152 4.45 -5.69 8.06
CA LYS A 152 4.59 -6.86 8.94
C LYS A 152 5.23 -8.05 8.21
N TYR A 153 4.91 -8.26 6.92
CA TYR A 153 5.47 -9.37 6.16
C TYR A 153 6.92 -9.14 5.72
N LEU A 154 7.29 -7.91 5.32
CA LEU A 154 8.67 -7.54 5.05
C LEU A 154 9.56 -7.66 6.30
N TYR A 155 9.02 -7.30 7.46
CA TYR A 155 9.68 -7.49 8.74
C TYR A 155 9.89 -8.98 9.07
N ILE A 156 8.85 -9.81 8.93
CA ILE A 156 8.95 -11.26 9.16
C ILE A 156 9.98 -11.91 8.21
N LEU A 157 9.97 -11.56 6.92
CA LEU A 157 10.97 -12.05 5.96
C LEU A 157 12.39 -11.65 6.37
N GLY A 158 12.60 -10.38 6.73
CA GLY A 158 13.90 -9.88 7.19
C GLY A 158 14.42 -10.64 8.41
N VAL A 159 13.56 -10.89 9.39
CA VAL A 159 13.89 -11.66 10.61
C VAL A 159 14.23 -13.12 10.28
N THR A 160 13.52 -13.76 9.35
CA THR A 160 13.83 -15.14 8.96
C THR A 160 15.17 -15.25 8.22
N VAL A 161 15.51 -14.30 7.36
CA VAL A 161 16.79 -14.28 6.62
C VAL A 161 17.96 -14.01 7.57
N SER A 162 17.81 -13.09 8.52
CA SER A 162 18.87 -12.80 9.49
C SER A 162 19.09 -13.95 10.46
N ALA A 163 18.03 -14.64 10.92
CA ALA A 163 18.14 -15.84 11.73
C ALA A 163 18.89 -16.97 10.98
N TYR A 164 18.62 -17.13 9.68
CA TYR A 164 19.30 -18.13 8.85
C TYR A 164 20.79 -17.80 8.66
N MET A 165 21.10 -16.52 8.41
CA MET A 165 22.48 -16.05 8.25
C MET A 165 23.29 -16.21 9.55
N PHE A 166 22.69 -15.87 10.70
CA PHE A 166 23.27 -16.09 12.01
C PHE A 166 23.54 -17.59 12.28
N LEU A 167 22.59 -18.46 11.94
CA LEU A 167 22.74 -19.90 12.12
C LEU A 167 23.89 -20.45 11.26
N ILE A 168 24.00 -20.05 9.99
CA ILE A 168 25.13 -20.42 9.13
C ILE A 168 26.46 -19.96 9.71
N LEU A 169 26.56 -18.72 10.18
CA LEU A 169 27.76 -18.19 10.82
C LEU A 169 28.14 -19.00 12.06
N THR A 170 27.18 -19.32 12.94
CA THR A 170 27.44 -20.13 14.14
C THR A 170 27.89 -21.55 13.81
N LEU A 171 27.38 -22.16 12.73
CA LEU A 171 27.81 -23.50 12.30
C LEU A 171 29.17 -23.50 11.62
N LEU A 172 29.52 -22.44 10.88
CA LEU A 172 30.86 -22.27 10.31
C LEU A 172 31.92 -22.10 11.41
N ASP A 173 31.58 -21.41 12.51
CA ASP A 173 32.46 -21.24 13.67
C ASP A 173 32.41 -22.45 14.63
N ALA A 174 31.33 -23.25 14.62
CA ALA A 174 31.23 -24.50 15.39
C ALA A 174 32.23 -25.58 14.96
N LYS A 175 32.87 -25.46 13.79
CA LYS A 175 34.08 -26.27 13.48
C LYS A 175 35.24 -26.02 14.46
N LYS A 176 35.22 -24.91 15.23
CA LYS A 176 36.18 -24.57 16.28
C LYS A 176 35.63 -24.76 17.70
N PHE A 177 34.31 -24.86 17.88
CA PHE A 177 33.67 -25.03 19.18
C PHE A 177 33.15 -26.47 19.30
N SER A 178 33.78 -27.27 20.14
CA SER A 178 33.51 -28.71 20.32
C SER A 178 32.12 -28.97 20.91
N LEU A 179 31.09 -28.90 20.07
CA LEU A 179 29.80 -29.53 20.33
C LEU A 179 29.97 -31.05 20.22
N PRO A 180 29.39 -31.87 21.12
CA PRO A 180 29.55 -33.31 21.15
C PRO A 180 28.66 -33.98 20.09
N ILE A 181 28.84 -33.59 18.83
CA ILE A 181 28.18 -34.17 17.67
C ILE A 181 29.32 -34.79 16.87
N SER A 182 29.53 -36.09 17.05
CA SER A 182 30.80 -36.76 16.75
C SER A 182 30.95 -37.29 15.32
N SER A 183 30.19 -36.78 14.34
CA SER A 183 30.37 -37.19 12.95
C SER A 183 30.11 -36.06 11.96
N THR A 184 30.87 -36.03 10.86
CA THR A 184 30.70 -35.07 9.75
C THR A 184 29.35 -35.22 9.04
N ASP A 185 28.73 -36.39 9.15
CA ASP A 185 27.50 -36.74 8.45
C ASP A 185 26.27 -36.20 9.19
N ASP A 186 26.29 -36.16 10.53
CA ASP A 186 25.20 -35.62 11.35
C ASP A 186 25.00 -34.10 11.14
N TYR A 187 26.08 -33.34 10.92
CA TYR A 187 25.99 -31.91 10.62
C TYR A 187 25.35 -31.64 9.25
N GLN A 188 25.62 -32.49 8.26
CA GLN A 188 25.02 -32.35 6.93
C GLN A 188 23.53 -32.67 6.98
N ILE A 189 23.13 -33.68 7.75
CA ILE A 189 21.73 -34.05 7.95
C ILE A 189 20.98 -32.92 8.67
N LEU A 190 21.56 -32.31 9.70
CA LEU A 190 20.99 -31.15 10.39
C LEU A 190 20.82 -29.94 9.46
N MET A 191 21.82 -29.67 8.62
CA MET A 191 21.77 -28.55 7.66
C MET A 191 20.67 -28.77 6.61
N ILE A 192 20.50 -30.00 6.11
CA ILE A 192 19.43 -30.37 5.17
C ILE A 192 18.06 -30.32 5.86
N ALA A 193 17.93 -30.80 7.09
CA ALA A 193 16.68 -30.77 7.85
C ALA A 193 16.23 -29.33 8.15
N PHE A 194 17.15 -28.43 8.52
CA PHE A 194 16.81 -27.02 8.74
C PHE A 194 16.57 -26.26 7.42
N GLY A 195 17.33 -26.58 6.36
CA GLY A 195 17.08 -26.02 5.02
C GLY A 195 15.70 -26.39 4.48
N THR A 196 15.30 -27.64 4.61
CA THR A 196 13.95 -28.09 4.21
C THR A 196 12.86 -27.48 5.09
N PHE A 197 13.07 -27.35 6.40
CA PHE A 197 12.12 -26.69 7.30
C PHE A 197 11.86 -25.23 6.93
N THR A 198 12.91 -24.47 6.57
CA THR A 198 12.76 -23.07 6.15
C THR A 198 12.03 -22.93 4.82
N ILE A 199 12.29 -23.81 3.85
CA ILE A 199 11.55 -23.85 2.57
C ILE A 199 10.06 -24.13 2.85
N VAL A 200 9.74 -25.11 3.70
CA VAL A 200 8.36 -25.46 4.06
C VAL A 200 7.65 -24.30 4.77
N LEU A 201 8.34 -23.60 5.69
CA LEU A 201 7.80 -22.44 6.38
C LEU A 201 7.52 -21.27 5.41
N SER A 202 8.43 -21.02 4.47
CA SER A 202 8.25 -19.98 3.44
C SER A 202 7.04 -20.26 2.54
N LEU A 203 6.83 -21.53 2.17
CA LEU A 203 5.68 -21.97 1.37
C LEU A 203 4.36 -21.84 2.15
N LEU A 204 4.34 -22.18 3.44
CA LEU A 204 3.16 -22.00 4.29
C LEU A 204 2.76 -20.52 4.42
N ILE A 205 3.73 -19.62 4.54
CA ILE A 205 3.49 -18.18 4.54
C ILE A 205 2.92 -17.72 3.19
N LEU A 206 3.43 -18.24 2.07
CA LEU A 206 2.94 -17.90 0.74
C LEU A 206 1.52 -18.43 0.47
N ILE A 207 1.18 -19.61 0.97
CA ILE A 207 -0.17 -20.20 0.87
C ILE A 207 -1.17 -19.41 1.70
N THR A 208 -0.83 -19.08 2.96
CA THR A 208 -1.72 -18.31 3.85
C THR A 208 -1.97 -16.88 3.33
N THR A 209 -0.99 -16.26 2.67
CA THR A 209 -1.17 -14.95 2.02
C THR A 209 -2.09 -15.02 0.80
N LYS A 210 -1.97 -16.06 -0.04
CA LYS A 210 -2.88 -16.25 -1.19
C LYS A 210 -4.31 -16.51 -0.73
N LEU A 211 -4.51 -17.40 0.24
CA LEU A 211 -5.84 -17.75 0.76
C LEU A 211 -6.55 -16.54 1.40
N THR A 212 -5.82 -15.73 2.16
CA THR A 212 -6.40 -14.53 2.78
C THR A 212 -6.69 -13.43 1.76
N HIS A 213 -5.88 -13.31 0.70
CA HIS A 213 -6.17 -12.40 -0.40
C HIS A 213 -7.43 -12.81 -1.18
N ASP A 214 -7.58 -14.10 -1.50
CA ASP A 214 -8.72 -14.61 -2.26
C ASP A 214 -10.02 -14.49 -1.45
N LYS A 215 -10.00 -14.84 -0.17
CA LYS A 215 -11.15 -14.66 0.73
C LYS A 215 -11.57 -13.19 0.85
N ARG A 216 -10.61 -12.25 0.85
CA ARG A 216 -10.91 -10.80 0.84
C ARG A 216 -11.52 -10.34 -0.49
N LYS A 217 -11.10 -10.93 -1.62
CA LYS A 217 -11.69 -10.67 -2.94
C LYS A 217 -13.13 -11.16 -3.00
N GLU A 218 -13.44 -12.28 -2.38
CA GLU A 218 -14.81 -12.83 -2.29
C GLU A 218 -15.72 -11.99 -1.40
N LEU A 219 -15.26 -11.57 -0.22
CA LEU A 219 -16.01 -10.68 0.67
C LEU A 219 -16.32 -9.32 0.00
N ARG A 220 -15.38 -8.79 -0.79
CA ARG A 220 -15.62 -7.59 -1.61
C ARG A 220 -16.69 -7.81 -2.68
N LYS A 221 -16.77 -9.00 -3.28
CA LYS A 221 -17.81 -9.34 -4.27
C LYS A 221 -19.18 -9.52 -3.62
N GLN A 222 -19.25 -10.05 -2.40
CA GLN A 222 -20.51 -10.20 -1.66
C GLN A 222 -21.08 -8.85 -1.21
N ASN A 223 -20.26 -7.97 -0.63
CA ASN A 223 -20.74 -6.64 -0.22
C ASN A 223 -21.26 -5.82 -1.42
N ASN A 224 -20.56 -5.87 -2.57
CA ASN A 224 -21.01 -5.19 -3.79
C ASN A 224 -22.31 -5.78 -4.40
N LYS A 225 -22.72 -7.00 -4.00
CA LYS A 225 -24.02 -7.58 -4.41
C LYS A 225 -25.15 -7.18 -3.47
N ILE A 226 -24.87 -7.01 -2.18
CA ILE A 226 -25.85 -6.58 -1.18
C ILE A 226 -26.28 -5.13 -1.47
N ASP A 227 -25.32 -4.25 -1.78
CA ASP A 227 -25.59 -2.84 -2.12
C ASP A 227 -26.36 -2.63 -3.45
N LYS A 228 -26.52 -3.68 -4.27
CA LYS A 228 -27.31 -3.64 -5.52
C LYS A 228 -28.75 -4.15 -5.37
N ASN A 229 -29.08 -4.76 -4.24
CA ASN A 229 -30.39 -5.37 -3.98
C ASN A 229 -31.21 -4.61 -2.92
N THR A 230 -30.73 -3.44 -2.49
CA THR A 230 -31.43 -2.44 -1.67
C THR A 230 -31.52 -1.15 -2.47
#